data_AF-A0A6J8BDR5-F1
#
_entry.id   AF-A0A6J8BDR5-F1
#
_cell.length_a   1.000
_cell.length_b   1.000
_cell.length_c   1.000
_cell.angle_alpha   90.00
_cell.angle_beta   90.00
_cell.angle_gamma   90.00
#
_symmetry.space_group_name_H-M   'P 1'
#
loop_
_entity.id
_entity.type
_entity.pdbx_description
1 polymer ?
#
loop_
_entity_poly.entity_id
_entity_poly.type
_entity_poly.pdbx_seq_one_letter_code
_entity_poly.pdbx_strand_id
1 'polypeptide(L)'
;MSCGHFQMLRLRNPSTRFDFVITFLMCGSQLRSSDNSTPRSVVEPVLYYGSGIWGHTNWRDVQVIQNKACRLFLGSASNASNIAIQGDMGLKSTKSAEILETFRLFLRVSKTYDTRLTYKVHVWSKDCSRSWDKNCIKKAQILGIENVINDAFSIKHKLKEI
;
A
#
# COMPACT_ATOMS: atom_id res chain seq x y z
N MET A 1 -15.54 6.32 -34.72
CA MET A 1 -15.04 7.18 -33.63
C MET A 1 -16.25 7.78 -32.93
N SER A 2 -16.73 7.15 -31.86
CA SER A 2 -17.88 7.63 -31.07
C SER A 2 -17.37 7.96 -29.66
N CYS A 3 -17.27 9.26 -29.38
CA CYS A 3 -16.84 9.79 -28.11
C CYS A 3 -18.02 9.70 -27.13
N GLY A 4 -17.94 8.78 -26.16
CA GLY A 4 -18.94 8.58 -25.12
C GLY A 4 -18.91 9.69 -24.08
N HIS A 5 -20.04 10.37 -23.95
CA HIS A 5 -20.35 11.42 -23.00
C HIS A 5 -20.16 10.93 -21.54
N PHE A 6 -19.13 11.41 -20.83
CA PHE A 6 -18.92 11.09 -19.41
C PHE A 6 -19.59 12.15 -18.53
N GLN A 7 -20.73 11.77 -17.93
CA GLN A 7 -21.42 12.58 -16.93
C GLN A 7 -20.56 12.75 -15.67
N MET A 8 -20.28 14.01 -15.35
CA MET A 8 -19.57 14.46 -14.16
C MET A 8 -20.51 14.39 -12.94
N LEU A 9 -20.64 13.21 -12.33
CA LEU A 9 -21.33 13.07 -11.04
C LEU A 9 -20.45 13.66 -9.93
N ARG A 10 -20.97 14.69 -9.24
CA ARG A 10 -20.41 15.23 -7.99
C ARG A 10 -20.34 14.13 -6.94
N LEU A 11 -19.13 13.65 -6.63
CA LEU A 11 -18.93 12.62 -5.61
C LEU A 11 -18.50 13.26 -4.28
N ARG A 12 -19.37 13.08 -3.27
CA ARG A 12 -19.32 13.65 -1.92
C ARG A 12 -18.55 12.77 -0.91
N ASN A 13 -17.83 11.73 -1.37
CA ASN A 13 -17.15 10.75 -0.53
C ASN A 13 -15.62 10.79 -0.70
N PRO A 14 -14.82 10.63 0.37
CA PRO A 14 -13.36 10.63 0.28
C PRO A 14 -12.79 9.38 -0.41
N SER A 15 -13.51 8.25 -0.39
CA SER A 15 -13.15 7.01 -1.09
C SER A 15 -13.16 7.16 -2.62
N THR A 16 -14.12 7.90 -3.17
CA THR A 16 -14.24 8.10 -4.62
C THR A 16 -13.25 9.10 -5.20
N ARG A 17 -12.58 9.91 -4.36
CA ARG A 17 -11.49 10.80 -4.80
C ARG A 17 -10.23 10.01 -5.19
N PHE A 18 -9.91 8.95 -4.44
CA PHE A 18 -8.80 8.05 -4.79
C PHE A 18 -9.12 7.26 -6.06
N ASP A 19 -10.38 6.82 -6.23
CA ASP A 19 -10.83 6.14 -7.45
C ASP A 19 -10.66 7.04 -8.67
N PHE A 20 -10.99 8.32 -8.56
CA PHE A 20 -10.83 9.28 -9.66
C PHE A 20 -9.37 9.53 -9.99
N VAL A 21 -8.50 9.71 -8.99
CA VAL A 21 -7.06 9.93 -9.21
C VAL A 21 -6.38 8.70 -9.81
N ILE A 22 -6.70 7.49 -9.35
CA ILE A 22 -6.14 6.25 -9.92
C ILE A 22 -6.70 6.01 -11.31
N THR A 23 -7.99 6.20 -11.54
CA THR A 23 -8.59 6.07 -12.89
C THR A 23 -7.99 7.10 -13.84
N PHE A 24 -7.76 8.34 -13.38
CA PHE A 24 -7.14 9.39 -14.18
C PHE A 24 -5.66 9.13 -14.46
N LEU A 25 -4.90 8.62 -13.49
CA LEU A 25 -3.50 8.20 -13.67
C LEU A 25 -3.40 7.00 -14.63
N MET A 26 -4.32 6.03 -14.54
CA MET A 26 -4.35 4.86 -15.42
C MET A 26 -4.84 5.21 -16.85
N CYS A 27 -5.79 6.13 -16.99
CA CYS A 27 -6.28 6.60 -18.29
C CYS A 27 -5.27 7.55 -18.97
N GLY A 28 -4.57 8.38 -18.18
CA GLY A 28 -3.51 9.26 -18.68
C GLY A 28 -2.26 8.50 -19.16
N SER A 29 -1.96 7.34 -18.59
CA SER A 29 -0.82 6.50 -19.02
C SER A 29 -1.13 5.69 -20.29
N GLN A 30 -2.40 5.51 -20.66
CA GLN A 30 -2.80 4.94 -21.95
C GLN A 30 -2.47 5.86 -23.15
N LEU A 31 -2.19 7.15 -22.93
CA LEU A 31 -1.80 8.10 -23.98
C LEU A 31 -0.28 8.16 -24.26
N ARG A 32 0.55 7.36 -23.58
CA ARG A 32 2.00 7.26 -23.88
C ARG A 32 2.41 5.81 -24.12
N SER A 33 2.12 5.34 -25.33
CA SER A 33 2.50 4.03 -25.88
C SER A 33 4.00 3.88 -26.18
N SER A 34 4.90 4.35 -25.32
CA SER A 34 6.35 4.22 -25.54
C SER A 34 7.17 3.85 -24.30
N ASP A 35 6.62 3.94 -23.09
CA ASP A 35 7.31 3.51 -21.88
C ASP A 35 6.78 2.14 -21.45
N ASN A 36 7.65 1.13 -21.41
CA ASN A 36 7.38 -0.22 -20.89
C ASN A 36 7.09 -0.24 -19.37
N SER A 37 6.68 0.89 -18.79
CA SER A 37 6.37 1.02 -17.37
C SER A 37 5.08 0.28 -17.07
N THR A 38 5.21 -0.91 -16.48
CA THR A 38 4.07 -1.68 -15.97
C THR A 38 3.15 -0.80 -15.11
N PRO A 39 1.81 -1.00 -15.13
CA PRO A 39 0.87 -0.24 -14.28
C PRO A 39 1.27 -0.20 -12.79
N ARG A 40 2.01 -1.24 -12.38
CA ARG A 40 2.68 -1.39 -11.11
C ARG A 40 3.59 -0.21 -10.73
N SER A 41 4.49 0.22 -11.60
CA SER A 41 5.52 1.22 -11.26
C SER A 41 4.97 2.62 -11.00
N VAL A 42 3.80 2.94 -11.58
CA VAL A 42 3.16 4.25 -11.39
C VAL A 42 2.29 4.26 -10.15
N VAL A 43 1.57 3.16 -9.89
CA VAL A 43 0.51 3.12 -8.87
C VAL A 43 1.02 2.60 -7.52
N GLU A 44 2.00 1.69 -7.50
CA GLU A 44 2.58 1.18 -6.26
C GLU A 44 3.18 2.27 -5.37
N PRO A 45 4.04 3.21 -5.85
CA PRO A 45 4.69 4.17 -4.97
C PRO A 45 3.70 5.06 -4.22
N VAL A 46 2.63 5.49 -4.91
CA VAL A 46 1.60 6.36 -4.33
C VAL A 46 0.77 5.60 -3.28
N LEU A 47 0.34 4.38 -3.62
CA LEU A 47 -0.44 3.54 -2.72
C LEU A 47 0.35 3.13 -1.48
N TYR A 48 1.64 2.82 -1.65
CA TYR A 48 2.51 2.29 -0.62
C TYR A 48 3.10 3.37 0.29
N TYR A 49 3.30 4.57 -0.23
CA TYR A 49 3.69 5.70 0.61
C TYR A 49 2.64 5.99 1.70
N GLY A 50 1.37 6.07 1.31
CA GLY A 50 0.27 6.32 2.25
C GLY A 50 -0.01 5.15 3.19
N SER A 51 0.19 3.90 2.73
CA SER A 51 -0.09 2.71 3.55
C SER A 51 0.80 2.58 4.77
N GLY A 52 2.04 3.09 4.68
CA GLY A 52 2.99 3.03 5.80
C GLY A 52 2.46 3.77 7.03
N ILE A 53 1.88 4.95 6.83
CA ILE A 53 1.49 5.88 7.89
C ILE A 53 0.07 5.58 8.38
N TRP A 54 -0.89 5.44 7.46
CA TRP A 54 -2.30 5.34 7.82
C TRP A 54 -2.80 3.90 7.93
N GLY A 55 -2.14 2.95 7.27
CA GLY A 55 -2.71 1.63 6.99
C GLY A 55 -3.93 1.74 6.07
N HIS A 56 -4.12 0.78 5.17
CA HIS A 56 -5.31 0.75 4.32
C HIS A 56 -6.42 -0.04 5.01
N THR A 57 -7.50 0.64 5.37
CA THR A 57 -8.76 -0.01 5.72
C THR A 57 -9.44 -0.63 4.50
N ASN A 58 -9.22 -0.05 3.31
CA ASN A 58 -9.93 -0.37 2.07
C ASN A 58 -9.01 -0.97 0.98
N TRP A 59 -8.09 -1.86 1.35
CA TRP A 59 -7.19 -2.53 0.40
C TRP A 59 -7.95 -3.32 -0.70
N ARG A 60 -9.19 -3.75 -0.42
CA ARG A 60 -10.04 -4.48 -1.37
C ARG A 60 -10.42 -3.61 -2.56
N ASP A 61 -10.79 -2.36 -2.33
CA ASP A 61 -11.22 -1.44 -3.39
C ASP A 61 -10.06 -1.12 -4.32
N VAL A 62 -8.89 -0.89 -3.73
CA VAL A 62 -7.63 -0.70 -4.48
C VAL A 62 -7.30 -1.92 -5.33
N GLN A 63 -7.44 -3.13 -4.78
CA GLN A 63 -7.18 -4.37 -5.51
C GLN A 63 -8.17 -4.58 -6.67
N VAL A 64 -9.44 -4.19 -6.50
CA VAL A 64 -10.45 -4.24 -7.56
C VAL A 64 -10.07 -3.32 -8.72
N ILE A 65 -9.62 -2.09 -8.40
CA ILE A 65 -9.20 -1.12 -9.43
C ILE A 65 -7.93 -1.59 -10.15
N GLN A 66 -6.95 -2.11 -9.39
CA GLN A 66 -5.74 -2.70 -9.97
C GLN A 66 -6.07 -3.86 -10.93
N ASN A 67 -6.95 -4.78 -10.52
CA ASN A 67 -7.35 -5.89 -11.37
C ASN A 67 -8.09 -5.43 -12.62
N LYS A 68 -8.94 -4.39 -12.54
CA LYS A 68 -9.59 -3.79 -13.71
C LYS A 68 -8.57 -3.17 -14.67
N ALA A 69 -7.60 -2.42 -14.16
CA ALA A 69 -6.55 -1.82 -14.98
C ALA A 69 -5.68 -2.90 -15.66
N CYS A 70 -5.35 -3.98 -14.96
CA CYS A 70 -4.60 -5.10 -15.53
C CYS A 70 -5.36 -5.79 -16.66
N ARG A 71 -6.68 -5.96 -16.54
CA ARG A 71 -7.51 -6.52 -17.61
C ARG A 71 -7.49 -5.65 -18.87
N LEU A 72 -7.58 -4.33 -18.69
CA LEU A 72 -7.48 -3.38 -19.80
C LEU A 72 -6.10 -3.42 -20.45
N PHE A 73 -5.04 -3.55 -19.65
CA PHE A 73 -3.67 -3.62 -20.14
C PHE A 73 -3.38 -4.92 -20.91
N LEU A 74 -3.83 -6.06 -20.39
CA LEU A 74 -3.63 -7.38 -21.03
C LEU A 74 -4.58 -7.65 -22.19
N GLY A 75 -5.65 -6.84 -22.36
CA GLY A 75 -6.72 -7.13 -23.32
C GLY A 75 -7.50 -8.41 -22.98
N SER A 76 -7.47 -8.86 -21.72
CA SER A 76 -8.13 -10.09 -21.29
C SER A 76 -9.64 -9.93 -21.22
N ALA A 77 -10.39 -11.01 -21.48
CA ALA A 77 -11.84 -11.01 -21.35
C ALA A 77 -12.32 -10.62 -19.94
N SER A 78 -13.52 -10.03 -19.85
CA SER A 78 -14.13 -9.63 -18.57
C SER A 78 -14.35 -10.79 -17.59
N ASN A 79 -14.27 -12.03 -18.06
CA ASN A 79 -14.52 -13.22 -17.26
C ASN A 79 -13.21 -13.92 -16.83
N ALA A 80 -12.05 -13.36 -17.20
CA ALA A 80 -10.77 -13.90 -16.78
C ALA A 80 -10.66 -13.89 -15.24
N SER A 81 -10.13 -14.97 -14.68
CA SER A 81 -9.91 -15.09 -13.24
C SER A 81 -8.92 -14.04 -12.76
N ASN A 82 -9.24 -13.37 -11.64
CA ASN A 82 -8.34 -12.41 -11.01
C ASN A 82 -6.98 -13.03 -10.66
N ILE A 83 -6.96 -14.32 -10.31
CA ILE A 83 -5.72 -15.03 -9.97
C ILE A 83 -4.82 -15.16 -11.20
N ALA A 84 -5.40 -15.48 -12.36
CA ALA A 84 -4.65 -15.58 -13.63
C ALA A 84 -4.07 -14.22 -14.03
N ILE A 85 -4.90 -13.16 -14.00
CA ILE A 85 -4.47 -11.79 -14.30
C ILE A 85 -3.35 -11.33 -13.36
N GLN A 86 -3.46 -11.64 -12.07
CA GLN A 86 -2.44 -11.29 -11.08
C GLN A 86 -1.15 -12.10 -11.30
N GLY A 87 -1.25 -13.36 -11.69
CA GLY A 87 -0.11 -14.22 -12.04
C GLY A 87 0.65 -13.69 -13.25
N ASP A 88 -0.08 -13.41 -14.34
CA ASP A 88 0.50 -12.89 -15.60
C ASP A 88 1.18 -11.53 -15.41
N MET A 89 0.62 -10.67 -14.54
CA MET A 89 1.19 -9.37 -14.21
C MET A 89 2.26 -9.44 -13.10
N GLY A 90 2.48 -10.61 -12.49
CA GLY A 90 3.39 -10.76 -11.35
C GLY A 90 3.02 -9.90 -10.14
N LEU A 91 1.72 -9.65 -9.93
CA LEU A 91 1.22 -8.79 -8.88
C LEU A 91 1.09 -9.52 -7.56
N LYS A 92 1.61 -8.89 -6.50
CA LYS A 92 1.41 -9.33 -5.12
C LYS A 92 0.04 -8.85 -4.63
N SER A 93 -0.52 -9.54 -3.64
CA SER A 93 -1.76 -9.07 -3.02
C SER A 93 -1.53 -7.69 -2.38
N THR A 94 -2.42 -6.74 -2.65
CA THR A 94 -2.32 -5.36 -2.13
C THR A 94 -2.25 -5.35 -0.61
N LYS A 95 -2.99 -6.27 0.05
CA LYS A 95 -2.95 -6.49 1.49
C LYS A 95 -1.54 -6.86 1.99
N SER A 96 -0.90 -7.85 1.36
CA SER A 96 0.46 -8.26 1.77
C SER A 96 1.48 -7.15 1.59
N ALA A 97 1.38 -6.40 0.48
CA ALA A 97 2.29 -5.30 0.20
C ALA A 97 2.10 -4.14 1.18
N GLU A 98 0.85 -3.78 1.50
CA GLU A 98 0.53 -2.77 2.50
C GLU A 98 1.14 -3.10 3.87
N ILE A 99 0.91 -4.32 4.36
CA ILE A 99 1.46 -4.75 5.66
C ILE A 99 2.99 -4.64 5.65
N LEU A 100 3.61 -5.05 4.55
CA LEU A 100 5.06 -5.02 4.40
C LEU A 100 5.61 -3.59 4.42
N GLU A 101 4.89 -2.62 3.84
CA GLU A 101 5.28 -1.20 3.86
C GLU A 101 5.06 -0.55 5.22
N THR A 102 3.94 -0.85 5.89
CA THR A 102 3.75 -0.48 7.30
C THR A 102 4.90 -1.01 8.14
N PHE A 103 5.31 -2.26 7.92
CA PHE A 103 6.41 -2.88 8.65
C PHE A 103 7.78 -2.27 8.32
N ARG A 104 8.06 -1.96 7.06
CA ARG A 104 9.29 -1.24 6.66
C ARG A 104 9.40 0.12 7.34
N LEU A 105 8.30 0.88 7.37
CA LEU A 105 8.27 2.17 8.06
C LEU A 105 8.48 1.98 9.56
N PHE A 106 7.84 0.98 10.15
CA PHE A 106 7.99 0.65 11.57
C PHE A 106 9.45 0.35 11.94
N LEU A 107 10.14 -0.47 11.15
CA LEU A 107 11.56 -0.76 11.34
C LEU A 107 12.44 0.49 11.15
N ARG A 108 12.12 1.35 10.19
CA ARG A 108 12.85 2.60 9.94
C ARG A 108 12.73 3.56 11.12
N VAL A 109 11.52 3.80 11.60
CA VAL A 109 11.25 4.66 12.77
C VAL A 109 11.91 4.07 14.01
N SER A 110 11.85 2.75 14.17
CA SER A 110 12.57 2.07 15.24
C SER A 110 14.07 2.38 15.15
N LYS A 111 14.73 2.22 14.01
CA LYS A 111 16.19 2.46 13.91
C LYS A 111 16.61 3.94 13.92
N THR A 112 15.67 4.88 14.09
CA THR A 112 15.97 6.31 14.08
C THR A 112 16.58 6.80 15.39
N TYR A 113 17.45 7.82 15.32
CA TYR A 113 18.04 8.50 16.48
C TYR A 113 16.99 9.14 17.39
N ASP A 114 17.29 9.16 18.69
CA ASP A 114 16.45 9.70 19.77
C ASP A 114 16.21 11.22 19.70
N THR A 115 17.15 11.94 19.08
CA THR A 115 17.05 13.38 18.86
C THR A 115 15.93 13.77 17.90
N ARG A 116 15.51 12.88 16.99
CA ARG A 116 14.48 13.19 15.99
C ARG A 116 13.09 13.18 16.58
N LEU A 117 12.28 14.18 16.20
CA LEU A 117 10.89 14.30 16.62
C LEU A 117 10.07 13.03 16.31
N THR A 118 10.30 12.40 15.15
CA THR A 118 9.61 11.17 14.74
C THR A 118 9.81 10.03 15.75
N TYR A 119 11.01 9.91 16.32
CA TYR A 119 11.30 8.92 17.34
C TYR A 119 10.59 9.27 18.66
N LYS A 120 10.64 10.53 19.08
CA LYS A 120 9.96 10.99 20.30
C LYS A 120 8.45 10.76 20.25
N VAL A 121 7.82 11.08 19.11
CA VAL A 121 6.39 10.82 18.86
C VAL A 121 6.10 9.31 18.87
N HIS A 122 6.97 8.51 18.27
CA HIS A 122 6.83 7.04 18.30
C HIS A 122 6.91 6.49 19.73
N VAL A 123 7.88 6.93 20.54
CA VAL A 123 7.99 6.53 21.95
C VAL A 123 6.75 6.96 22.73
N TRP A 124 6.30 8.20 22.59
CA TRP A 124 5.06 8.69 23.20
C TRP A 124 3.83 7.85 22.80
N SER A 125 3.76 7.40 21.54
CA SER A 125 2.65 6.56 21.06
C SER A 125 2.60 5.18 21.72
N LYS A 126 3.72 4.66 22.28
CA LYS A 126 3.76 3.33 22.91
C LYS A 126 2.85 3.23 24.13
N ASP A 127 2.73 4.33 24.87
CA ASP A 127 1.93 4.40 26.09
C ASP A 127 0.43 4.50 25.78
N CYS A 128 0.06 4.75 24.51
CA CYS A 128 -1.34 4.82 24.11
C CYS A 128 -1.99 3.42 24.02
N SER A 129 -3.26 3.34 24.40
CA SER A 129 -4.04 2.08 24.33
C SER A 129 -4.13 1.54 22.89
N ARG A 130 -4.28 2.44 21.91
CA ARG A 130 -4.27 2.17 20.45
C ARG A 130 -2.92 2.47 19.81
N SER A 131 -1.83 2.03 20.43
CA SER A 131 -0.49 2.27 19.88
C SER A 131 -0.33 1.64 18.49
N TRP A 132 0.36 2.37 17.61
CA TRP A 132 0.64 1.90 16.25
C TRP A 132 1.44 0.59 16.27
N ASP A 133 2.32 0.42 17.25
CA ASP A 133 3.11 -0.79 17.51
C ASP A 133 2.23 -2.03 17.69
N LYS A 134 1.18 -1.95 18.50
CA LYS A 134 0.22 -3.06 18.70
C LYS A 134 -0.46 -3.44 17.39
N ASN A 135 -0.78 -2.47 16.54
CA ASN A 135 -1.35 -2.73 15.22
C ASN A 135 -0.32 -3.36 14.27
N CYS A 136 0.94 -2.92 14.30
CA CYS A 136 2.01 -3.50 13.50
C CYS A 136 2.27 -4.96 13.88
N ILE A 137 2.30 -5.28 15.17
CA ILE A 137 2.46 -6.65 15.67
C ILE A 137 1.30 -7.54 15.20
N LYS A 138 0.05 -7.08 15.35
CA LYS A 138 -1.13 -7.80 14.84
C LYS A 138 -1.05 -8.06 13.33
N LYS A 139 -0.63 -7.06 12.55
CA LYS A 139 -0.47 -7.21 11.10
C LYS A 139 0.67 -8.18 10.74
N ALA A 140 1.74 -8.21 11.52
CA ALA A 140 2.86 -9.12 11.29
C ALA A 140 2.54 -10.58 11.62
N GLN A 141 1.70 -10.83 12.64
CA GLN A 141 1.15 -12.16 12.93
C GLN A 141 0.37 -12.72 11.74
N ILE A 142 -0.39 -11.86 11.03
CA ILE A 142 -1.11 -12.26 9.81
C ILE A 142 -0.15 -12.75 8.70
N LEU A 143 1.08 -12.25 8.67
CA LEU A 143 2.10 -12.67 7.71
C LEU A 143 3.02 -13.79 8.23
N GLY A 144 2.94 -14.15 9.51
CA GLY A 144 3.86 -15.12 10.15
C GLY A 144 5.30 -14.59 10.31
N ILE A 145 5.50 -13.27 10.42
CA ILE A 145 6.82 -12.62 10.50
C ILE A 145 7.14 -12.16 11.95
N GLU A 146 6.44 -12.70 12.93
CA GLU A 146 6.56 -12.28 14.35
C GLU A 146 7.97 -12.46 14.94
N ASN A 147 8.70 -13.51 14.54
CA ASN A 147 10.05 -13.78 15.04
C ASN A 147 11.03 -12.66 14.70
N VAL A 148 10.96 -12.12 13.48
CA VAL A 148 11.82 -11.02 13.01
C VAL A 148 11.58 -9.74 13.82
N ILE A 149 10.36 -9.56 14.32
CA ILE A 149 10.01 -8.40 15.15
C ILE A 149 10.65 -8.49 16.52
N ASN A 150 10.52 -9.65 17.16
CA ASN A 150 11.07 -9.88 18.48
C ASN A 150 12.60 -9.74 18.49
N ASP A 151 13.26 -10.20 17.43
CA ASP A 151 14.71 -10.03 17.24
C ASP A 151 15.09 -8.55 17.10
N ALA A 152 14.34 -7.78 16.29
CA ALA A 152 14.59 -6.35 16.10
C ALA A 152 14.43 -5.54 17.40
N PHE A 153 13.52 -5.94 18.29
CA PHE A 153 13.36 -5.34 19.61
C PHE A 153 14.47 -5.75 20.58
N SER A 154 14.88 -7.02 20.59
CA SER A 154 15.97 -7.53 21.44
C SER A 154 17.29 -6.82 21.20
N ILE A 155 17.65 -6.54 19.94
CA ILE A 155 18.91 -5.87 19.59
C ILE A 155 18.99 -4.46 20.20
N LYS A 156 17.86 -3.74 20.25
CA LYS A 156 17.82 -2.38 20.79
C LYS A 156 18.00 -2.31 22.31
N HIS A 157 17.49 -3.31 23.04
CA HIS A 157 17.66 -3.32 24.49
C HIS A 157 19.13 -3.55 24.84
N LYS A 158 19.80 -4.46 24.12
CA LYS A 158 21.23 -4.74 24.27
C LYS A 158 22.11 -3.53 23.92
N LEU A 159 21.74 -2.73 22.92
CA LEU A 159 22.50 -1.53 22.53
C LEU A 159 22.34 -0.33 23.46
N LYS A 160 21.37 -0.35 24.40
CA LYS A 160 21.22 0.70 25.42
C LYS A 160 22.00 0.41 26.70
N GLU A 161 22.47 -0.82 26.87
CA GLU A 161 23.22 -1.28 28.05
C GLU A 161 24.74 -1.22 27.85
N ILE A 162 25.20 -0.87 26.64
CA ILE A 162 26.61 -0.61 26.29
C ILE A 162 26.80 0.90 26.17
#